data_AF-A0A7C5NUF6-F1
#
_entry.id   AF-A0A7C5NUF6-F1
#
_cell.length_a   1.000
_cell.length_b   1.000
_cell.length_c   1.000
_cell.angle_alpha   90.00
_cell.angle_beta   90.00
_cell.angle_gamma   90.00
#
_symmetry.space_group_name_H-M   'P 1'
#
loop_
_entity.id
_entity.type
_entity.pdbx_description
1 polymer ?
#
loop_
_entity_poly.entity_id
_entity_poly.type
_entity_poly.pdbx_seq_one_letter_code
_entity_poly.pdbx_strand_id
1 'polypeptide(L)'
;MKKLILALTIIIMLAGFYGCQSPEMTSAKVYLQQKDFPAALQQLKLEIKKNPTNAEAYFLAGQIYGDMDSLEQMVAMFKKAEELDTSYKEEIRKWRMGKSAESLKKGIKAYKKKDLDNAINWTILAIKVDDKN
;
A
#
# COMPACT_ATOMS: atom_id res chain seq x y z
N MET A 1 -41.12 -16.77 -15.23
CA MET A 1 -40.69 -15.59 -14.44
C MET A 1 -40.24 -15.95 -13.03
N LYS A 2 -41.08 -16.55 -12.16
CA LYS A 2 -40.69 -16.91 -10.76
C LYS A 2 -39.47 -17.83 -10.65
N LYS A 3 -39.34 -18.84 -11.53
CA LYS A 3 -38.16 -19.74 -11.58
C LYS A 3 -36.86 -19.04 -12.02
N LEU A 4 -36.97 -17.97 -12.81
CA LEU A 4 -35.83 -17.18 -13.30
C LEU A 4 -35.31 -16.25 -12.19
N ILE A 5 -36.24 -15.65 -11.43
CA ILE A 5 -35.93 -14.82 -10.26
C ILE A 5 -35.26 -15.67 -9.16
N LEU A 6 -35.76 -16.89 -8.93
CA LEU A 6 -35.18 -17.83 -7.95
C LEU A 6 -33.75 -18.26 -8.33
N ALA A 7 -33.49 -18.50 -9.61
CA ALA A 7 -32.15 -18.83 -10.11
C ALA A 7 -31.18 -17.65 -9.96
N LEU A 8 -31.63 -16.42 -10.26
CA LEU A 8 -30.83 -15.20 -10.08
C LEU A 8 -30.48 -14.94 -8.61
N THR A 9 -31.41 -15.17 -7.68
CA THR A 9 -31.13 -15.03 -6.24
C THR A 9 -30.14 -16.07 -5.73
N ILE A 10 -30.16 -17.30 -6.26
CA ILE A 10 -29.19 -18.35 -5.89
C ILE A 10 -27.80 -18.01 -6.42
N ILE A 11 -27.69 -17.44 -7.63
CA ILE A 11 -26.40 -17.00 -8.20
C ILE A 11 -25.80 -15.84 -7.41
N ILE A 12 -26.63 -14.88 -6.96
CA ILE A 12 -26.19 -13.76 -6.09
C ILE A 12 -25.78 -14.27 -4.70
N MET A 13 -26.48 -15.27 -4.16
CA MET A 13 -26.14 -15.89 -2.86
C MET A 13 -24.87 -16.75 -2.94
N LEU A 14 -24.62 -17.43 -4.07
CA LEU A 14 -23.37 -18.12 -4.35
C LEU A 14 -22.20 -17.15 -4.56
N ALA A 15 -22.47 -15.98 -5.15
CA ALA A 15 -21.49 -14.89 -5.24
C ALA A 15 -21.23 -14.20 -3.89
N GLY A 16 -22.20 -14.20 -2.97
CA GLY A 16 -22.06 -13.67 -1.61
C GLY A 16 -21.23 -14.56 -0.67
N PHE A 17 -20.88 -15.78 -1.09
CA PHE A 17 -20.07 -16.73 -0.30
C PHE A 17 -18.56 -16.66 -0.61
N TYR A 18 -18.11 -15.78 -1.50
CA TYR A 18 -16.67 -15.53 -1.76
C TYR A 18 -15.98 -14.70 -0.66
N GLY A 19 -16.51 -14.68 0.56
CA GLY A 19 -15.89 -14.06 1.73
C GLY A 19 -14.63 -14.78 2.24
N CYS A 20 -13.98 -15.62 1.42
CA CYS A 20 -12.69 -16.21 1.76
C CYS A 20 -11.59 -15.29 1.20
N GLN A 21 -10.84 -14.68 2.10
CA GLN A 21 -9.60 -13.97 1.76
C GLN A 21 -8.72 -14.91 0.90
N SER A 22 -8.07 -14.40 -0.15
CA SER A 22 -7.27 -15.25 -1.03
C SER A 22 -6.12 -15.93 -0.26
N PRO A 23 -5.62 -17.08 -0.73
CA PRO A 23 -4.44 -17.71 -0.15
C PRO A 23 -3.23 -16.76 -0.14
N GLU A 24 -3.03 -16.00 -1.22
CA GLU A 24 -1.95 -15.01 -1.35
C GLU A 24 -2.04 -13.94 -0.26
N MET A 25 -3.24 -13.38 -0.06
CA MET A 25 -3.44 -12.34 0.95
C MET A 25 -3.24 -12.90 2.37
N THR A 26 -3.65 -14.13 2.61
CA THR A 26 -3.43 -14.81 3.90
C THR A 26 -1.94 -15.06 4.15
N SER A 27 -1.22 -15.60 3.18
CA SER A 27 0.23 -15.79 3.25
C SER A 27 0.98 -14.46 3.43
N ALA A 28 0.57 -13.41 2.71
CA ALA A 28 1.15 -12.08 2.87
C ALA A 28 1.04 -11.57 4.31
N LYS A 29 -0.14 -11.69 4.94
CA LYS A 29 -0.35 -11.29 6.35
C LYS A 29 0.49 -12.12 7.32
N VAL A 30 0.67 -13.41 7.06
CA VAL A 30 1.55 -14.28 7.88
C VAL A 30 3.01 -13.83 7.76
N TYR A 31 3.51 -13.60 6.54
CA TYR A 31 4.88 -13.11 6.34
C TYR A 31 5.10 -11.71 6.94
N LEU A 32 4.09 -10.84 6.89
CA LEU A 32 4.11 -9.54 7.56
C LEU A 32 4.26 -9.67 9.08
N GLN A 33 3.52 -10.59 9.71
CA GLN A 33 3.66 -10.86 11.15
C GLN A 33 5.08 -11.36 11.50
N GLN A 34 5.71 -12.10 10.58
CA GLN A 34 7.08 -12.56 10.69
C GLN A 34 8.13 -11.49 10.31
N LYS A 35 7.69 -10.32 9.82
CA LYS A 35 8.53 -9.26 9.24
C LYS A 35 9.38 -9.74 8.05
N ASP A 36 8.96 -10.80 7.38
CA ASP A 36 9.56 -11.24 6.12
C ASP A 36 8.97 -10.41 4.96
N PHE A 37 9.50 -9.20 4.81
CA PHE A 37 9.05 -8.24 3.80
C PHE A 37 9.21 -8.74 2.36
N PRO A 38 10.32 -9.40 1.97
CA PRO A 38 10.43 -9.99 0.63
C PRO A 38 9.34 -11.02 0.33
N ALA A 39 9.10 -11.97 1.25
CA ALA A 39 8.07 -13.00 1.05
C ALA A 39 6.67 -12.39 1.04
N ALA A 40 6.38 -11.44 1.94
CA ALA A 40 5.11 -10.72 1.96
C ALA A 40 4.86 -9.98 0.63
N LEU A 41 5.84 -9.23 0.13
CA LEU A 41 5.71 -8.52 -1.16
C LEU A 41 5.53 -9.47 -2.33
N GLN A 42 6.16 -10.65 -2.31
CA GLN A 42 5.93 -11.66 -3.36
C GLN A 42 4.46 -12.08 -3.40
N GLN A 43 3.87 -12.38 -2.24
CA GLN A 43 2.47 -12.77 -2.14
C GLN A 43 1.52 -11.62 -2.52
N LEU A 44 1.80 -10.40 -2.05
CA LEU A 44 1.01 -9.22 -2.41
C LEU A 44 1.05 -8.92 -3.91
N LYS A 45 2.19 -9.13 -4.59
CA LYS A 45 2.28 -8.99 -6.05
C LYS A 45 1.42 -10.03 -6.78
N LEU A 46 1.37 -11.26 -6.28
CA LEU A 46 0.49 -12.29 -6.83
C LEU A 46 -0.99 -11.93 -6.61
N GLU A 47 -1.33 -11.43 -5.42
CA GLU A 47 -2.68 -10.96 -5.10
C GLU A 47 -3.10 -9.82 -6.01
N ILE A 48 -2.27 -8.78 -6.15
CA ILE A 48 -2.52 -7.64 -7.04
C ILE A 48 -2.70 -8.08 -8.50
N LYS A 49 -1.94 -9.09 -8.95
CA LYS A 49 -2.08 -9.63 -10.31
C LYS A 49 -3.40 -10.35 -10.52
N LYS A 50 -3.89 -11.06 -9.51
CA LYS A 50 -5.15 -11.83 -9.58
C LYS A 50 -6.38 -10.95 -9.32
N ASN A 51 -6.26 -10.05 -8.36
CA ASN A 51 -7.30 -9.19 -7.81
C ASN A 51 -6.80 -7.74 -7.82
N PRO A 52 -6.72 -7.07 -8.99
CA PRO A 52 -6.18 -5.72 -9.11
C PRO A 52 -7.05 -4.63 -8.46
N THR A 53 -8.21 -4.99 -7.91
CA THR A 53 -9.09 -4.10 -7.15
C THR A 53 -8.99 -4.30 -5.63
N ASN A 54 -8.09 -5.16 -5.16
CA ASN A 54 -7.88 -5.37 -3.72
C ASN A 54 -7.06 -4.21 -3.13
N ALA A 55 -7.76 -3.19 -2.62
CA ALA A 55 -7.15 -2.01 -2.01
C ALA A 55 -6.23 -2.36 -0.82
N GLU A 56 -6.61 -3.36 0.00
CA GLU A 56 -5.81 -3.81 1.14
C GLU A 56 -4.43 -4.32 0.69
N ALA A 57 -4.36 -5.05 -0.43
CA ALA A 57 -3.09 -5.58 -0.94
C ALA A 57 -2.12 -4.46 -1.35
N TYR A 58 -2.63 -3.43 -2.02
CA TYR A 58 -1.84 -2.23 -2.33
C TYR A 58 -1.44 -1.47 -1.07
N PHE A 59 -2.36 -1.33 -0.10
CA PHE A 59 -2.08 -0.65 1.16
C PHE A 59 -0.95 -1.34 1.93
N LEU A 60 -1.02 -2.65 2.12
CA LEU A 60 0.02 -3.44 2.79
C LEU A 60 1.36 -3.37 2.03
N ALA A 61 1.34 -3.42 0.70
CA ALA A 61 2.56 -3.27 -0.11
C ALA A 61 3.19 -1.88 0.12
N GLY A 62 2.37 -0.83 0.20
CA GLY A 62 2.81 0.52 0.54
C GLY A 62 3.48 0.58 1.90
N GLN A 63 2.89 -0.01 2.95
CA GLN A 63 3.50 -0.07 4.28
C GLN A 63 4.87 -0.75 4.24
N ILE A 64 4.98 -1.91 3.58
CA ILE A 64 6.26 -2.63 3.45
C ILE A 64 7.31 -1.77 2.73
N TYR A 65 6.95 -1.13 1.62
CA TYR A 65 7.89 -0.27 0.90
C TYR A 65 8.33 0.94 1.76
N GLY A 66 7.43 1.48 2.57
CA GLY A 66 7.76 2.51 3.57
C GLY A 66 8.79 2.01 4.59
N ASP A 67 8.57 0.81 5.14
CA ASP A 67 9.50 0.19 6.09
C ASP A 67 10.87 -0.11 5.46
N MET A 68 10.90 -0.44 4.17
CA MET A 68 12.12 -0.63 3.38
C MET A 68 12.76 0.68 2.87
N ASP A 69 12.26 1.85 3.28
CA ASP A 69 12.69 3.18 2.82
C ASP A 69 12.63 3.38 1.29
N SER A 70 11.81 2.55 0.61
CA SER A 70 11.55 2.58 -0.83
C SER A 70 10.37 3.52 -1.11
N LEU A 71 10.60 4.81 -0.94
CA LEU A 71 9.53 5.81 -0.81
C LEU A 71 8.75 6.03 -2.11
N GLU A 72 9.38 5.91 -3.28
CA GLU A 72 8.68 6.02 -4.57
C GLU A 72 7.65 4.90 -4.74
N GLN A 73 8.03 3.66 -4.42
CA GLN A 73 7.15 2.50 -4.49
C GLN A 73 6.05 2.60 -3.42
N MET A 74 6.38 3.08 -2.22
CA MET A 74 5.39 3.35 -1.17
C MET A 74 4.31 4.30 -1.67
N VAL A 75 4.69 5.45 -2.24
CA VAL A 75 3.75 6.45 -2.77
C VAL A 75 2.89 5.84 -3.88
N ALA A 76 3.49 5.10 -4.81
CA ALA A 76 2.76 4.46 -5.91
C ALA A 76 1.71 3.44 -5.42
N MET A 77 2.07 2.59 -4.46
CA MET A 77 1.14 1.60 -3.90
C MET A 77 0.04 2.27 -3.09
N PHE A 78 0.36 3.27 -2.26
CA PHE A 78 -0.66 4.03 -1.53
C PHE A 78 -1.60 4.80 -2.45
N LYS A 79 -1.11 5.37 -3.56
CA LYS A 79 -1.96 6.03 -4.55
C LYS A 79 -2.99 5.05 -5.10
N LYS A 80 -2.58 3.83 -5.45
CA LYS A 80 -3.50 2.78 -5.90
C LYS A 80 -4.48 2.35 -4.81
N ALA A 81 -4.05 2.23 -3.57
CA ALA A 81 -4.93 1.91 -2.45
C ALA A 81 -6.01 2.98 -2.25
N GLU A 82 -5.64 4.27 -2.25
CA GLU A 82 -6.56 5.41 -2.09
C GLU A 82 -7.53 5.57 -3.27
N GLU A 83 -7.09 5.26 -4.51
CA GLU A 83 -7.94 5.24 -5.71
C GLU A 83 -9.03 4.16 -5.62
N LEU A 84 -8.73 3.02 -5.00
CA LEU A 84 -9.64 1.86 -4.90
C LEU A 84 -10.54 1.93 -3.66
N ASP A 85 -10.00 2.35 -2.52
CA ASP A 85 -10.74 2.52 -1.28
C ASP A 85 -10.21 3.69 -0.45
N THR A 86 -11.05 4.71 -0.31
CA THR A 86 -10.75 5.91 0.47
C THR A 86 -10.66 5.68 1.98
N SER A 87 -11.06 4.52 2.50
CA SER A 87 -10.97 4.18 3.93
C SER A 87 -9.52 4.22 4.45
N TYR A 88 -8.54 3.93 3.59
CA TYR A 88 -7.11 3.97 3.93
C TYR A 88 -6.51 5.37 3.95
N LYS A 89 -7.23 6.40 3.48
CA LYS A 89 -6.68 7.75 3.27
C LYS A 89 -6.00 8.35 4.49
N GLU A 90 -6.64 8.24 5.66
CA GLU A 90 -6.08 8.81 6.89
C GLU A 90 -4.84 8.03 7.36
N GLU A 91 -4.80 6.72 7.16
CA GLU A 91 -3.62 5.91 7.51
C GLU A 91 -2.46 6.17 6.54
N ILE A 92 -2.75 6.22 5.23
CA ILE A 92 -1.79 6.60 4.20
C ILE A 92 -1.19 7.98 4.47
N ARG A 93 -2.02 8.96 4.86
CA ARG A 93 -1.56 10.30 5.21
C ARG A 93 -0.58 10.28 6.38
N LYS A 94 -0.85 9.47 7.42
CA LYS A 94 0.07 9.33 8.56
C LYS A 94 1.41 8.74 8.12
N TRP A 95 1.40 7.71 7.29
CA TRP A 95 2.62 7.12 6.73
C TRP A 95 3.43 8.13 5.89
N ARG A 96 2.77 8.82 4.96
CA ARG A 96 3.39 9.86 4.13
C ARG A 96 4.01 10.97 5.00
N MET A 97 3.25 11.49 5.96
CA MET A 97 3.74 12.53 6.86
C MET A 97 4.95 12.07 7.69
N GLY A 98 4.91 10.83 8.21
CA GLY A 98 6.03 10.25 8.95
C GLY A 98 7.30 10.14 8.10
N LYS A 99 7.19 9.60 6.89
CA LYS A 99 8.33 9.44 5.97
C LYS A 99 8.82 10.75 5.37
N SER A 100 7.93 11.72 5.16
CA SER A 100 8.29 13.09 4.80
C SER A 100 9.12 13.75 5.89
N ALA A 101 8.67 13.68 7.16
CA ALA A 101 9.42 14.22 8.29
C ALA A 101 10.80 13.55 8.48
N GLU A 102 10.87 12.22 8.30
CA GLU A 102 12.14 11.48 8.33
C GLU A 102 13.10 11.97 7.24
N SER A 103 12.61 12.11 6.01
CA SER A 103 13.38 12.59 4.85
C SER A 103 13.86 14.02 5.05
N LEU A 104 13.00 14.92 5.56
CA LEU A 104 13.39 16.29 5.87
C LEU A 104 14.49 16.35 6.94
N LYS A 105 14.40 15.49 7.97
CA LYS A 105 15.46 15.36 8.99
C LYS A 105 16.78 14.89 8.37
N LYS A 106 16.76 13.93 7.44
CA LYS A 106 17.94 13.49 6.67
C LYS A 106 18.53 14.66 5.88
N GLY A 107 17.70 15.45 5.19
CA GLY A 107 18.12 16.64 4.43
C GLY A 107 18.78 17.71 5.30
N ILE A 108 18.15 18.09 6.42
CA ILE A 108 18.72 19.06 7.38
C ILE A 108 20.07 18.55 7.94
N LYS A 109 20.19 17.24 8.22
CA LYS A 109 21.43 16.65 8.70
C LYS A 109 22.54 16.73 7.63
N ALA A 110 22.23 16.48 6.37
CA ALA A 110 23.17 16.61 5.25
C ALA A 110 23.61 18.08 5.06
N TYR A 111 22.66 19.02 5.13
CA TYR A 111 22.96 20.45 5.06
C TYR A 111 23.94 20.90 6.14
N LYS A 112 23.73 20.46 7.39
CA LYS A 112 24.67 20.73 8.51
C LYS A 112 26.08 20.19 8.26
N LYS A 113 26.20 19.12 7.48
CA LYS A 113 27.49 18.53 7.06
C LYS A 113 28.08 19.20 5.82
N LYS A 114 27.44 20.24 5.28
CA LYS A 114 27.78 20.89 4.00
C LYS A 114 27.68 19.96 2.79
N ASP A 115 26.93 18.87 2.92
CA ASP A 115 26.60 17.94 1.84
C ASP A 115 25.32 18.42 1.15
N LEU A 116 25.48 19.38 0.23
CA LEU A 116 24.35 20.07 -0.39
C LEU A 116 23.55 19.17 -1.33
N ASP A 117 24.20 18.24 -2.02
CA ASP A 117 23.54 17.33 -2.96
C ASP A 117 22.55 16.43 -2.21
N ASN A 118 23.00 15.79 -1.13
CA ASN A 118 22.11 14.98 -0.31
C ASN A 118 21.07 15.84 0.41
N ALA A 119 21.41 17.06 0.83
CA ALA A 119 20.42 17.96 1.43
C ALA A 119 19.26 18.23 0.48
N ILE A 120 19.55 18.60 -0.76
CA ILE A 120 18.56 18.87 -1.81
C ILE A 120 17.74 17.60 -2.10
N ASN A 121 18.40 16.47 -2.33
CA ASN A 121 17.73 15.22 -2.69
C ASN A 121 16.74 14.75 -1.62
N TRP A 122 17.16 14.74 -0.35
CA TRP A 122 16.28 14.34 0.76
C TRP A 122 15.12 15.31 0.98
N THR A 123 15.32 16.61 0.79
CA THR A 123 14.25 17.61 0.91
C THR A 123 13.25 17.49 -0.25
N ILE A 124 13.70 17.27 -1.49
CA ILE A 124 12.81 17.01 -2.63
C ILE A 124 11.99 15.74 -2.38
N LEU A 125 12.62 14.68 -1.89
CA LEU A 125 11.94 13.43 -1.57
C LEU A 125 10.87 13.62 -0.50
N ALA A 126 11.16 14.39 0.55
CA ALA A 126 10.20 14.72 1.60
C ALA A 126 8.93 15.39 1.05
N ILE A 127 9.09 16.33 0.10
CA ILE A 127 7.97 17.02 -0.55
C ILE A 127 7.16 16.04 -1.41
N LYS A 128 7.83 15.22 -2.23
CA LYS A 128 7.16 14.24 -3.10
C LYS A 128 6.34 13.21 -2.33
N VAL A 129 6.82 12.80 -1.16
CA VAL A 129 6.14 11.80 -0.32
C VAL A 129 4.84 12.34 0.29
N ASP A 130 4.82 13.63 0.66
CA ASP A 130 3.63 14.29 1.20
C ASP A 130 2.69 14.81 0.10
N ASP A 131 3.18 14.91 -1.14
CA ASP A 131 2.41 15.43 -2.26
C ASP A 131 1.14 14.58 -2.51
N LYS A 132 0.00 15.26 -2.60
CA LYS A 132 -1.32 14.67 -2.81
C LYS A 132 -1.67 14.49 -4.29
N ASN A 133 -0.79 14.90 -5.20
CA ASN A 133 -1.04 14.98 -6.64
C ASN A 133 -0.75 13.65 -7.39
#